data_AF-A0A388PBS0-F1
#
_entry.id   AF-A0A388PBS0-F1
#
_cell.length_a   1.000
_cell.length_b   1.000
_cell.length_c   1.000
_cell.angle_alpha   90.00
_cell.angle_beta   90.00
_cell.angle_gamma   90.00
#
_symmetry.space_group_name_H-M   'P 1'
#
loop_
_entity.id
_entity.type
_entity.pdbx_description
1 polymer ?
#
loop_
_entity_poly.entity_id
_entity_poly.type
_entity_poly.pdbx_seq_one_letter_code
_entity_poly.pdbx_strand_id
1 'polypeptide(L)'
;MQMMQRPEVDYVSVKLSSVASQIISLDRKGTLERVSEKLRHIYRTSIATNTFVNLDMEEFRDLRLTVDAFKLVLNEGEFKNLYAGLVLQAYLPESMKCLLN
;
A
#
# COMPACT_ATOMS: atom_id res chain seq x y z
N MET A 1 -0.62 13.40 2.21
CA MET A 1 0.61 13.99 1.64
C MET A 1 1.14 15.15 2.45
N GLN A 2 0.34 16.18 2.77
CA GLN A 2 0.81 17.35 3.54
C GLN A 2 1.55 16.99 4.85
N MET A 3 1.09 15.95 5.57
CA MET A 3 1.80 15.47 6.77
C MET A 3 3.23 14.99 6.50
N MET A 4 3.49 14.37 5.35
CA MET A 4 4.84 13.88 5.00
C MET A 4 5.80 15.02 4.67
N GLN A 5 5.30 16.22 4.35
CA GLN A 5 6.14 17.39 4.07
C GLN A 5 6.68 18.05 5.34
N ARG A 6 6.20 17.63 6.52
CA ARG A 6 6.66 18.15 7.80
C ARG A 6 8.01 17.50 8.15
N PRO A 7 9.06 18.29 8.45
CA PRO A 7 10.40 17.76 8.69
C PRO A 7 10.48 16.81 9.90
N GLU A 8 9.54 16.91 10.84
CA GLU A 8 9.44 16.03 12.01
C GLU A 8 8.72 14.68 11.75
N VAL A 9 8.23 14.44 10.53
CA VAL A 9 7.49 13.23 10.18
C VAL A 9 8.37 12.28 9.36
N ASP A 10 8.85 11.23 10.02
CA ASP A 10 9.67 10.16 9.43
C ASP A 10 8.86 8.88 9.12
N TYR A 11 7.64 8.76 9.63
CA TYR A 11 6.78 7.59 9.46
C TYR A 11 5.31 7.98 9.27
N VAL A 12 4.63 7.32 8.33
CA VAL A 12 3.18 7.41 8.15
C VAL A 12 2.54 6.05 7.96
N SER A 13 1.36 5.85 8.57
CA SER A 13 0.49 4.72 8.30
C SER A 13 -0.66 5.16 7.40
N VAL A 14 -0.91 4.43 6.31
CA VAL A 14 -1.92 4.77 5.31
C VAL A 14 -2.89 3.60 5.13
N LYS A 15 -4.18 3.88 5.25
CA LYS A 15 -5.27 2.93 5.01
C LYS A 15 -5.68 2.98 3.55
N LEU A 16 -5.63 1.84 2.85
CA LEU A 16 -5.90 1.80 1.41
C LEU A 16 -7.35 2.17 1.07
N SER A 17 -8.29 1.80 1.95
CA SER A 17 -9.71 2.18 1.90
C SER A 17 -9.93 3.70 1.82
N SER A 18 -9.06 4.48 2.47
CA SER A 18 -9.09 5.95 2.47
C SER A 18 -8.55 6.54 1.17
N VAL A 19 -7.80 5.74 0.39
CA VAL A 19 -7.13 6.17 -0.84
C VAL A 19 -7.93 5.77 -2.09
N ALA A 20 -8.66 4.66 -2.03
CA ALA A 20 -9.51 4.15 -3.10
C ALA A 20 -10.90 3.79 -2.56
N SER A 21 -11.80 4.77 -2.48
CA SER A 21 -13.20 4.50 -2.16
C SER A 21 -13.85 3.70 -3.30
N GLN A 22 -14.54 2.61 -2.94
CA GLN A 22 -15.23 1.65 -3.81
C GLN A 22 -14.29 0.69 -4.57
N ILE A 23 -13.85 -0.35 -3.87
CA ILE A 23 -13.36 -1.58 -4.48
C ILE A 23 -14.58 -2.29 -5.08
N ILE A 24 -14.75 -2.17 -6.40
CA ILE A 24 -15.83 -2.86 -7.12
C ILE A 24 -15.37 -4.30 -7.31
N SER A 25 -15.98 -5.24 -6.60
CA SER A 25 -15.58 -6.66 -6.64
C SER A 25 -15.65 -7.28 -8.04
N LEU A 26 -16.45 -6.73 -8.96
CA LEU A 26 -16.54 -7.19 -10.36
C LEU A 26 -15.39 -6.72 -11.27
N ASP A 27 -14.66 -5.64 -10.92
CA ASP A 27 -13.54 -5.12 -11.73
C ASP A 27 -12.23 -5.11 -10.93
N ARG A 28 -11.70 -6.32 -10.71
CA ARG A 28 -10.42 -6.50 -10.01
C ARG A 28 -9.27 -5.78 -10.70
N LYS A 29 -9.21 -5.82 -12.04
CA LYS A 29 -8.08 -5.24 -12.81
C LYS A 29 -8.09 -3.72 -12.74
N GLY A 30 -9.23 -3.08 -12.98
CA GLY A 30 -9.36 -1.63 -12.89
C GLY A 30 -9.16 -1.13 -11.46
N THR A 31 -9.63 -1.89 -10.47
CA THR A 31 -9.36 -1.56 -9.06
C THR A 31 -7.88 -1.65 -8.74
N LEU A 32 -7.19 -2.72 -9.17
CA LEU A 32 -5.76 -2.89 -8.95
C LEU A 32 -4.96 -1.72 -9.56
N GLU A 33 -5.26 -1.32 -10.79
CA GLU A 33 -4.57 -0.20 -11.44
C GLU A 33 -4.80 1.12 -10.70
N ARG A 34 -6.05 1.44 -10.33
CA ARG A 34 -6.37 2.65 -9.56
C ARG A 34 -5.64 2.73 -8.24
N VAL A 35 -5.60 1.60 -7.52
CA VAL A 35 -4.88 1.50 -6.24
C VAL A 35 -3.38 1.68 -6.47
N SER A 36 -2.82 1.00 -7.48
CA SER A 36 -1.39 1.06 -7.80
C SER A 36 -0.97 2.49 -8.14
N GLU A 37 -1.76 3.21 -8.95
CA GLU A 37 -1.47 4.59 -9.31
C GLU A 37 -1.42 5.52 -8.09
N LYS A 38 -2.31 5.31 -7.12
CA LYS A 38 -2.29 6.06 -5.87
C LYS A 38 -1.09 5.70 -5.00
N LEU A 39 -0.71 4.42 -4.94
CA LEU A 39 0.50 4.00 -4.23
C LEU A 39 1.76 4.62 -4.84
N ARG A 40 1.87 4.69 -6.18
CA ARG A 40 2.97 5.39 -6.86
C ARG A 40 3.09 6.84 -6.38
N HIS A 41 1.96 7.55 -6.26
CA HIS A 41 1.95 8.92 -5.74
C HIS A 41 2.42 9.03 -4.28
N ILE A 42 1.98 8.10 -3.42
CA ILE A 42 2.40 8.03 -2.01
C ILE A 42 3.91 7.77 -1.92
N TYR A 43 4.40 6.81 -2.68
CA TYR A 43 5.80 6.39 -2.67
C TYR A 43 6.74 7.44 -3.28
N ARG A 44 6.34 8.13 -4.35
CA ARG A 44 7.07 9.32 -4.84
C ARG A 44 7.21 10.40 -3.77
N THR A 45 6.12 10.65 -3.04
CA THR A 45 6.14 11.62 -1.93
C THR A 45 7.10 11.14 -0.83
N SER A 46 7.03 9.86 -0.46
CA SER A 46 7.90 9.22 0.54
C SER A 46 9.38 9.33 0.19
N ILE A 47 9.77 9.09 -1.06
CA ILE A 47 11.15 9.26 -1.54
C ILE A 47 11.58 10.72 -1.39
N ALA A 48 10.73 11.67 -1.79
CA ALA A 48 11.05 13.09 -1.75
C ALA A 48 11.19 13.63 -0.32
N THR A 49 10.44 13.08 0.64
CA THR A 49 10.40 13.53 2.03
C THR A 49 11.18 12.64 3.00
N ASN A 50 11.77 11.55 2.51
CA ASN A 50 12.42 10.52 3.32
C ASN A 50 11.53 10.00 4.45
N THR A 51 10.27 9.70 4.14
CA THR A 51 9.27 9.21 5.12
C THR A 51 8.97 7.73 4.87
N PHE A 52 9.04 6.88 5.89
CA PHE A 52 8.62 5.49 5.80
C PHE A 52 7.09 5.38 5.68
N VAL A 53 6.61 4.58 4.73
CA VAL A 53 5.18 4.34 4.52
C VAL A 53 4.82 2.93 4.94
N ASN A 54 3.86 2.79 5.84
CA ASN A 54 3.26 1.52 6.22
C ASN A 54 1.81 1.46 5.72
N LEU A 55 1.46 0.42 4.97
CA LEU A 55 0.08 0.18 4.55
C LEU A 55 -0.66 -0.59 5.64
N ASP A 56 -1.70 0.03 6.18
CA ASP A 56 -2.60 -0.57 7.16
C ASP A 56 -3.74 -1.33 6.47
N MET A 57 -4.20 -2.40 7.11
CA MET A 57 -5.21 -3.31 6.61
C MET A 57 -6.51 -3.21 7.41
N GLU A 58 -7.63 -2.94 6.75
CA GLU A 58 -8.94 -2.84 7.39
C GLU A 58 -9.85 -4.03 7.08
N GLU A 59 -10.21 -4.26 5.81
CA GLU A 59 -11.15 -5.33 5.42
C GLU A 59 -10.45 -6.58 4.85
N PHE A 60 -10.95 -7.75 5.24
CA PHE A 60 -10.52 -9.05 4.73
C PHE A 60 -10.58 -9.16 3.20
N ARG A 61 -11.63 -8.61 2.59
CA ARG A 61 -11.82 -8.62 1.12
C ARG A 61 -10.67 -7.97 0.37
N ASP A 62 -9.99 -7.02 1.02
CA ASP A 62 -9.00 -6.17 0.39
C ASP A 62 -7.58 -6.70 0.58
N LEU A 63 -7.38 -7.76 1.38
CA LEU A 63 -6.05 -8.35 1.66
C LEU A 63 -5.30 -8.67 0.36
N ARG A 64 -5.89 -9.48 -0.53
CA ARG A 64 -5.22 -9.90 -1.77
C ARG A 64 -4.95 -8.71 -2.70
N LEU A 65 -5.90 -7.80 -2.83
CA LEU A 65 -5.74 -6.63 -3.69
C LEU A 65 -4.63 -5.71 -3.18
N THR A 66 -4.59 -5.49 -1.86
CA THR A 66 -3.58 -4.66 -1.20
C THR A 66 -2.20 -5.26 -1.35
N VAL A 67 -2.06 -6.58 -1.10
CA VAL A 67 -0.80 -7.30 -1.28
C VAL A 67 -0.35 -7.26 -2.75
N ASP A 68 -1.25 -7.51 -3.69
CA ASP A 68 -0.94 -7.48 -5.13
C ASP A 68 -0.48 -6.08 -5.56
N ALA A 69 -1.19 -5.02 -5.17
CA ALA A 69 -0.82 -3.65 -5.50
C ALA A 69 0.52 -3.24 -4.86
N PHE A 70 0.71 -3.60 -3.59
CA PHE A 70 1.95 -3.35 -2.86
C PHE A 70 3.15 -4.02 -3.55
N LYS A 71 3.05 -5.32 -3.84
CA LYS A 71 4.10 -6.08 -4.54
C LYS A 71 4.31 -5.58 -5.97
N LEU A 72 3.24 -5.26 -6.70
CA LEU A 72 3.33 -4.75 -8.07
C LEU A 72 4.13 -3.45 -8.11
N VAL A 73 3.75 -2.45 -7.30
CA VAL A 73 4.37 -1.14 -7.31
C VAL A 73 5.81 -1.21 -6.79
N LEU A 74 6.10 -1.93 -5.71
CA LEU A 74 7.49 -2.03 -5.21
C LEU A 74 8.44 -2.77 -6.17
N ASN A 75 7.91 -3.59 -7.09
CA ASN A 75 8.71 -4.22 -8.13
C ASN A 75 9.02 -3.30 -9.32
N GLU A 76 8.38 -2.13 -9.41
CA GLU A 76 8.70 -1.16 -10.47
C GLU A 76 10.10 -0.55 -10.22
N GLY A 77 10.85 -0.32 -11.30
CA GLY A 77 12.25 0.15 -11.20
C GLY A 77 12.41 1.47 -10.43
N GLU A 78 11.37 2.32 -10.44
CA GLU A 78 11.31 3.58 -9.68
C GLU A 78 11.38 3.37 -8.16
N PHE A 79 10.84 2.25 -7.64
CA PHE A 79 10.69 2.00 -6.20
C PHE A 79 11.58 0.88 -5.67
N LYS A 80 12.53 0.38 -6.47
CA LYS A 80 13.38 -0.76 -6.11
C LYS A 80 14.19 -0.58 -4.80
N ASN A 81 14.54 0.65 -4.47
CA ASN A 81 15.29 0.99 -3.26
C ASN A 81 14.40 1.55 -2.13
N LEU A 82 13.09 1.58 -2.34
CA LEU A 82 12.14 2.08 -1.34
C LEU A 82 11.82 0.97 -0.34
N TYR A 83 11.96 1.29 0.95
CA TYR A 83 11.45 0.46 2.03
C TYR A 83 10.05 0.94 2.42
N ALA A 84 9.09 0.02 2.38
CA ALA A 84 7.72 0.25 2.82
C ALA A 84 7.22 -0.96 3.61
N GLY A 85 6.27 -0.73 4.51
CA GLY A 85 5.64 -1.76 5.34
C GLY A 85 4.25 -2.14 4.85
N LEU A 86 3.83 -3.36 5.15
CA LEU A 86 2.48 -3.85 4.94
C LEU A 86 2.04 -4.63 6.19
N VAL A 87 0.91 -4.24 6.78
CA VAL A 87 0.33 -4.96 7.91
C VAL A 87 -0.34 -6.24 7.42
N LEU A 88 -0.08 -7.35 8.10
CA LEU A 88 -0.76 -8.63 7.92
C LEU A 88 -1.42 -9.05 9.24
N GLN A 89 -2.69 -9.41 9.19
CA GLN A 89 -3.48 -9.73 10.38
C GLN A 89 -3.32 -11.21 10.75
N ALA A 90 -2.65 -11.50 11.87
CA ALA A 90 -2.33 -12.88 12.27
C ALA A 90 -3.56 -13.79 12.49
N TYR A 91 -4.73 -13.22 12.74
CA TYR A 91 -5.97 -13.99 12.91
C TYR A 91 -6.57 -14.46 11.58
N LEU A 92 -6.09 -13.95 10.43
CA LEU A 92 -6.51 -14.37 9.10
C LEU A 92 -5.60 -15.50 8.57
N PRO A 93 -6.14 -16.69 8.29
CA PRO A 93 -5.37 -17.78 7.68
C PRO A 93 -4.72 -17.38 6.34
N GLU A 94 -5.38 -16.52 5.57
CA GLU A 94 -4.89 -15.98 4.30
C GLU A 94 -3.65 -15.10 4.46
N SER A 95 -3.51 -14.39 5.59
CA SER A 95 -2.32 -13.58 5.86
C SER A 95 -1.06 -14.45 5.98
N MET A 96 -1.17 -15.65 6.56
CA MET A 96 -0.07 -16.62 6.58
C MET A 96 0.33 -17.04 5.16
N LYS A 97 -0.63 -17.23 4.25
CA LYS A 97 -0.33 -17.56 2.84
C LYS A 97 0.38 -16.42 2.12
N CYS A 98 0.07 -15.17 2.45
CA CYS A 98 0.73 -13.99 1.89
C CYS A 98 2.16 -13.79 2.41
N LEU A 99 2.46 -14.24 3.63
CA LEU A 99 3.80 -14.13 4.23
C LEU A 99 4.77 -15.18 3.65
N LEU A 100 4.27 -16.38 3.35
CA LEU A 100 5.08 -17.51 2.89
C LEU A 100 5.31 -17.55 1.37
N ASN A 101 4.74 -16.62 0.60
CA ASN A 101 4.82 -16.51 -0.87
C ASN A 101 5.12 -15.07 -1.31
#